data_AF-A0A7S3XLU2-F1
#
_entry.id   AF-A0A7S3XLU2-F1
#
_cell.length_a   1.000
_cell.length_b   1.000
_cell.length_c   1.000
_cell.angle_alpha   90.00
_cell.angle_beta   90.00
_cell.angle_gamma   90.00
#
_symmetry.space_group_name_H-M   'P 1'
#
loop_
_entity.id
_entity.type
_entity.pdbx_description
1 polymer ?
#
loop_
_entity_poly.entity_id
_entity_poly.type
_entity_poly.pdbx_seq_one_letter_code
_entity_poly.pdbx_strand_id
1 'polypeptide(L)'
;FPTPAPLVPACRTCFLEVIALGCRDLEPLGFTGLGPTFLEFELTSDGERLARATRHSKDPNSKNPNYSNRFTMMAKLPDEYLFCPQLTIRCFEKKIGARKKLVGVATIDIISKLPWNDTGYVQPQQEAYRVNENIDDTQAEEEEKGSDDEDGMDSSKGSEGSKGKKKKKDGGAG
;
A
#
# COMPACT_ATOMS: atom_id res chain seq x y z
N PHE A 1 -20.71 45.95 27.43
CA PHE A 1 -20.86 44.51 27.10
C PHE A 1 -19.50 43.95 26.75
N PRO A 2 -19.13 42.74 27.20
CA PRO A 2 -17.88 42.11 26.77
C PRO A 2 -17.93 41.85 25.26
N THR A 3 -16.78 41.98 24.60
CA THR A 3 -16.64 41.63 23.18
C THR A 3 -16.87 40.12 23.01
N PRO A 4 -17.71 39.69 22.05
CA PRO A 4 -17.93 38.27 21.81
C PRO A 4 -16.64 37.58 21.37
N ALA A 5 -16.52 36.29 21.70
CA ALA A 5 -15.41 35.46 21.23
C ALA A 5 -15.41 35.38 19.68
N PRO A 6 -14.23 35.31 19.04
CA PRO A 6 -14.14 35.07 17.61
C PRO A 6 -14.85 33.77 17.20
N LEU A 7 -15.55 33.80 16.07
CA LEU A 7 -16.25 32.62 15.52
C LEU A 7 -15.29 31.63 14.85
N VAL A 8 -14.09 32.06 14.49
CA VAL A 8 -13.08 31.23 13.84
C VAL A 8 -12.17 30.66 14.93
N PRO A 9 -12.10 29.31 15.08
CA PRO A 9 -11.20 28.69 16.04
C PRO A 9 -9.75 29.07 15.77
N ALA A 10 -8.97 29.24 16.84
CA ALA A 10 -7.52 29.28 16.71
C ALA A 10 -7.00 27.94 16.18
N CYS A 11 -6.01 27.99 15.30
CA CYS A 11 -5.45 26.82 14.63
C CYS A 11 -3.93 26.82 14.72
N ARG A 12 -3.35 25.62 14.76
CA ARG A 12 -1.91 25.36 14.71
C ARG A 12 -1.49 24.62 13.45
N THR A 13 -0.26 24.84 13.01
CA THR A 13 0.36 24.02 11.97
C THR A 13 0.86 22.72 12.59
N CYS A 14 0.51 21.60 11.98
CA CYS A 14 0.97 20.26 12.35
C CYS A 14 1.26 19.41 11.11
N PHE A 15 1.97 18.30 11.31
CA PHE A 15 2.26 17.34 10.26
C PHE A 15 1.52 16.04 10.52
N LEU A 16 0.66 15.64 9.59
CA LEU A 16 0.00 14.35 9.59
C LEU A 16 0.81 13.39 8.72
N GLU A 17 1.45 12.43 9.35
CA GLU A 17 2.14 11.33 8.68
C GLU A 17 1.20 10.15 8.48
N VAL A 18 1.13 9.65 7.25
CA VAL A 18 0.30 8.52 6.87
C VAL A 18 1.18 7.42 6.29
N ILE A 19 1.03 6.21 6.83
CA ILE A 19 1.63 4.99 6.31
C ILE A 19 0.49 4.10 5.81
N ALA A 20 0.29 4.09 4.50
CA ALA A 20 -0.74 3.31 3.82
C ALA A 20 -0.15 1.97 3.37
N LEU A 21 -0.44 0.90 4.13
CA LEU A 21 0.07 -0.45 3.85
C LEU A 21 -0.67 -1.12 2.69
N GLY A 22 -1.99 -1.26 2.79
CA GLY A 22 -2.81 -1.98 1.82
C GLY A 22 -4.28 -2.07 2.22
N CYS A 23 -5.07 -2.71 1.37
CA CYS A 23 -6.44 -3.14 1.69
C CYS A 23 -6.55 -4.65 1.58
N ARG A 24 -7.57 -5.23 2.22
CA ARG A 24 -7.89 -6.66 2.14
C ARG A 24 -9.34 -6.85 1.76
N ASP A 25 -9.60 -7.95 1.05
CA ASP A 25 -10.93 -8.41 0.66
C ASP A 25 -11.82 -7.34 0.01
N LEU A 26 -11.24 -6.50 -0.86
CA LEU A 26 -12.00 -5.52 -1.62
C LEU A 26 -13.03 -6.21 -2.54
N GLU A 27 -14.27 -5.72 -2.51
CA GLU A 27 -15.34 -6.23 -3.33
C GLU A 27 -15.46 -5.43 -4.64
N PRO A 28 -15.53 -6.10 -5.81
CA PRO A 28 -15.79 -5.42 -7.07
C PRO A 28 -17.21 -4.83 -7.10
N LEU A 29 -17.33 -3.62 -7.65
CA LEU A 29 -18.65 -3.03 -7.89
C LEU A 29 -19.30 -3.66 -9.14
N GLY A 30 -20.25 -4.57 -8.91
CA GLY A 30 -21.00 -5.27 -9.96
C GLY A 30 -20.29 -6.51 -10.52
N PHE A 31 -20.65 -6.93 -11.73
CA PHE A 31 -20.18 -8.21 -12.31
C PHE A 31 -18.77 -8.16 -12.93
N THR A 32 -18.16 -6.98 -13.02
CA THR A 32 -16.82 -6.84 -13.60
C THR A 32 -15.76 -6.98 -12.51
N GLY A 33 -14.73 -7.79 -12.74
CA GLY A 33 -13.62 -7.94 -11.80
C GLY A 33 -12.93 -6.61 -11.45
N LEU A 34 -12.32 -6.58 -10.25
CA LEU A 34 -11.67 -5.40 -9.69
C LEU A 34 -10.33 -5.12 -10.40
N GLY A 35 -10.17 -3.90 -10.92
CA GLY A 35 -8.92 -3.40 -11.49
C GLY A 35 -7.96 -2.83 -10.44
N PRO A 36 -6.90 -2.14 -10.87
CA PRO A 36 -5.98 -1.45 -9.97
C PRO A 36 -6.71 -0.38 -9.14
N THR A 37 -6.44 -0.36 -7.84
CA THR A 37 -7.01 0.59 -6.89
C THR A 37 -5.96 1.55 -6.36
N PHE A 38 -6.39 2.66 -5.79
CA PHE A 38 -5.57 3.59 -5.02
C PHE A 38 -6.41 4.22 -3.91
N LEU A 39 -5.75 4.71 -2.86
CA LEU A 39 -6.40 5.43 -1.77
C LEU A 39 -6.20 6.92 -1.93
N GLU A 40 -7.26 7.69 -1.74
CA GLU A 40 -7.25 9.15 -1.61
C GLU A 40 -7.56 9.50 -0.15
N PHE A 41 -6.63 10.19 0.50
CA PHE A 41 -6.72 10.71 1.85
C PHE A 41 -7.07 12.19 1.76
N GLU A 42 -8.09 12.63 2.48
CA GLU A 42 -8.63 13.98 2.43
C GLU A 42 -8.94 14.48 3.83
N LEU A 43 -8.51 15.70 4.12
CA LEU A 43 -8.73 16.42 5.35
C LEU A 43 -9.06 17.88 5.02
N THR A 44 -9.91 18.52 5.80
CA THR A 44 -10.08 19.97 5.73
C THR A 44 -9.03 20.64 6.62
N SER A 45 -8.31 21.62 6.10
CA SER A 45 -7.25 22.35 6.79
C SER A 45 -7.51 23.84 6.61
N ASP A 46 -7.90 24.55 7.67
CA ASP A 46 -8.23 25.98 7.63
C ASP A 46 -9.27 26.35 6.55
N GLY A 47 -10.28 25.50 6.37
CA GLY A 47 -11.32 25.67 5.35
C GLY A 47 -10.92 25.21 3.94
N GLU A 48 -9.67 24.80 3.72
CA GLU A 48 -9.19 24.31 2.44
C GLU A 48 -9.13 22.77 2.39
N ARG A 49 -9.26 22.21 1.18
CA ARG A 49 -9.14 20.78 0.95
C ARG A 49 -7.67 20.37 0.85
N LEU A 50 -7.19 19.61 1.84
CA LEU A 50 -5.88 18.97 1.82
C LEU A 50 -6.04 17.50 1.44
N ALA A 51 -5.47 17.08 0.30
CA ALA A 51 -5.59 15.71 -0.16
C ALA A 51 -4.28 15.12 -0.72
N ARG A 52 -4.09 13.82 -0.49
CA ARG A 52 -2.99 13.01 -1.04
C ARG A 52 -3.50 11.65 -1.48
N ALA A 53 -2.83 11.07 -2.47
CA ALA A 53 -3.20 9.76 -3.00
C ALA A 53 -2.00 8.82 -3.03
N THR A 54 -2.25 7.53 -2.85
CA THR A 54 -1.25 6.48 -3.04
C THR A 54 -0.99 6.26 -4.53
N ARG A 55 0.03 5.45 -4.83
CA ARG A 55 0.15 4.86 -6.17
C ARG A 55 -0.99 3.85 -6.38
N HIS A 56 -1.29 3.59 -7.65
CA HIS A 56 -2.17 2.49 -8.01
C HIS A 56 -1.49 1.15 -7.70
N SER A 57 -2.23 0.19 -7.16
CA SER A 57 -1.74 -1.16 -6.90
C SER A 57 -2.80 -2.21 -7.21
N LYS A 58 -2.31 -3.40 -7.56
CA LYS A 58 -3.08 -4.65 -7.69
C LYS A 58 -2.31 -5.83 -7.11
N ASP A 59 -1.24 -5.58 -6.36
CA ASP A 59 -0.32 -6.61 -5.90
C ASP A 59 -0.62 -6.98 -4.44
N PRO A 60 -0.65 -8.28 -4.06
CA PRO A 60 -0.51 -9.45 -4.92
C PRO A 60 -1.73 -9.74 -5.81
N ASN A 61 -2.91 -9.22 -5.47
CA ASN A 61 -4.10 -9.26 -6.33
C ASN A 61 -4.99 -8.04 -6.07
N SER A 62 -5.89 -7.72 -7.01
CA SER A 62 -6.74 -6.52 -6.94
C SER A 62 -7.63 -6.47 -5.69
N LYS A 63 -8.00 -7.63 -5.11
CA LYS A 63 -8.79 -7.67 -3.87
C LYS A 63 -7.96 -7.33 -2.63
N ASN A 64 -6.65 -7.57 -2.69
CA ASN A 64 -5.73 -7.42 -1.57
C ASN A 64 -4.52 -6.51 -1.91
N PRO A 65 -4.75 -5.29 -2.41
CA PRO A 65 -3.66 -4.44 -2.90
C PRO A 65 -2.76 -3.96 -1.76
N ASN A 66 -1.45 -3.98 -1.99
CA ASN A 66 -0.42 -3.36 -1.15
C ASN A 66 0.02 -2.04 -1.79
N TYR A 67 -0.07 -0.94 -1.05
CA TYR A 67 0.35 0.39 -1.51
C TYR A 67 1.75 0.74 -1.03
N SER A 68 2.12 0.29 0.19
CA SER A 68 3.42 0.57 0.83
C SER A 68 3.85 2.04 0.71
N ASN A 69 2.90 2.95 0.88
CA ASN A 69 3.11 4.38 0.67
C ASN A 69 3.20 5.11 2.02
N ARG A 70 4.30 5.84 2.23
CA ARG A 70 4.46 6.78 3.35
C ARG A 70 4.47 8.20 2.81
N PHE A 71 3.68 9.10 3.39
CA PHE A 71 3.70 10.52 3.03
C PHE A 71 3.27 11.40 4.21
N THR A 72 3.66 12.67 4.15
CA THR A 72 3.33 13.67 5.16
C THR A 72 2.49 14.79 4.56
N MET A 73 1.48 15.22 5.29
CA MET A 73 0.62 16.35 4.95
C MET A 73 0.81 17.44 6.01
N MET A 74 1.18 18.65 5.59
CA MET A 74 1.18 19.81 6.47
C MET A 74 -0.25 20.34 6.56
N ALA A 75 -0.85 20.29 7.74
CA ALA A 75 -2.22 20.69 8.00
C ALA A 75 -2.26 21.80 9.04
N LYS A 76 -3.28 22.65 8.95
CA LYS A 76 -3.62 23.65 9.95
C LYS A 76 -4.91 23.22 10.63
N LEU A 77 -4.77 22.73 11.86
CA LEU A 77 -5.85 22.12 12.65
C LEU A 77 -6.23 23.02 13.84
N PRO A 78 -7.51 23.03 14.24
CA PRO A 78 -7.95 23.74 15.43
C PRO A 78 -7.21 23.33 16.70
N ASP A 79 -6.91 24.32 17.55
CA ASP A 79 -6.39 24.09 18.90
C ASP A 79 -7.42 23.36 19.76
N GLU A 80 -8.68 23.78 19.65
CA GLU A 80 -9.81 23.11 20.29
C GLU A 80 -10.24 21.90 19.46
N TYR A 81 -10.00 20.70 19.99
CA TYR A 81 -10.15 19.44 19.28
C TYR A 81 -11.60 19.17 18.84
N LEU A 82 -12.60 19.74 19.50
CA LEU A 82 -14.01 19.61 19.10
C LEU A 82 -14.32 20.17 17.71
N PHE A 83 -13.48 21.06 17.19
CA PHE A 83 -13.62 21.62 15.84
C PHE A 83 -12.77 20.88 14.80
N CYS A 84 -11.99 19.87 15.20
CA CYS A 84 -11.12 19.16 14.29
C CYS A 84 -11.91 18.32 13.27
N PRO A 85 -11.55 18.36 11.98
CA PRO A 85 -12.23 17.59 10.95
C PRO A 85 -11.80 16.13 10.97
N GLN A 86 -12.57 15.26 10.32
CA GLN A 86 -12.20 13.86 10.15
C GLN A 86 -11.31 13.67 8.93
N LEU A 87 -10.36 12.73 9.01
CA LEU A 87 -9.59 12.28 7.86
C LEU A 87 -10.45 11.26 7.07
N THR A 88 -10.86 11.63 5.87
CA THR A 88 -11.61 10.76 4.96
C THR A 88 -10.66 10.00 4.04
N ILE A 89 -10.84 8.70 3.95
CA ILE A 89 -10.08 7.80 3.08
C ILE A 89 -11.05 7.21 2.06
N ARG A 90 -10.76 7.39 0.77
CA ARG A 90 -11.58 6.85 -0.32
C ARG A 90 -10.75 5.90 -1.15
N CYS A 91 -11.21 4.66 -1.26
CA CYS A 91 -10.63 3.67 -2.16
C CYS A 91 -11.30 3.80 -3.53
N PHE A 92 -10.49 4.05 -4.56
CA PHE A 92 -10.95 4.15 -5.93
C PHE A 92 -10.34 3.07 -6.79
N GLU A 93 -11.14 2.47 -7.66
CA GLU A 93 -10.67 1.69 -8.81
C GLU A 93 -10.48 2.63 -10.01
N LYS A 94 -9.37 2.48 -10.74
CA LYS A 94 -9.16 3.19 -12.01
C LYS A 94 -8.45 2.31 -13.02
N LYS A 95 -9.20 1.90 -14.05
CA LYS A 95 -8.67 1.25 -15.26
C LYS A 95 -8.24 2.31 -16.27
N ILE A 96 -7.26 1.98 -17.12
CA ILE A 96 -6.80 2.87 -18.21
C ILE A 96 -7.99 3.20 -19.11
N GLY A 97 -8.19 4.49 -19.41
CA GLY A 97 -9.30 4.97 -20.24
C GLY A 97 -10.68 5.00 -19.56
N ALA A 98 -10.80 4.55 -18.31
CA ALA A 98 -12.06 4.57 -17.55
C ALA A 98 -12.09 5.70 -16.50
N ARG A 99 -13.29 6.14 -16.13
CA ARG A 99 -13.50 7.02 -14.99
C ARG A 99 -13.17 6.29 -13.68
N LYS A 100 -12.71 7.03 -12.67
CA LYS A 100 -12.50 6.48 -11.32
C LYS A 100 -13.84 6.02 -10.74
N LYS A 101 -13.88 4.83 -10.15
CA LYS A 101 -15.05 4.27 -9.46
C LYS A 101 -14.76 4.16 -7.98
N LEU A 102 -15.68 4.61 -7.13
CA LEU A 102 -15.55 4.48 -5.68
C LEU A 102 -15.81 3.03 -5.28
N VAL A 103 -14.85 2.42 -4.59
CA VAL A 103 -14.93 1.04 -4.08
C VAL A 103 -15.34 1.04 -2.62
N GLY A 104 -14.82 1.99 -1.84
CA GLY A 104 -15.12 2.08 -0.41
C GLY A 104 -14.69 3.41 0.18
N VAL A 105 -15.25 3.72 1.34
CA VAL A 105 -14.93 4.91 2.13
C VAL A 105 -14.70 4.48 3.58
N ALA A 106 -13.70 5.07 4.20
CA ALA A 106 -13.47 5.01 5.63
C ALA A 106 -13.21 6.42 6.15
N THR A 107 -13.52 6.65 7.41
CA THR A 107 -13.17 7.90 8.10
C THR A 107 -12.39 7.57 9.36
N ILE A 108 -11.41 8.40 9.66
CA ILE A 108 -10.65 8.35 10.90
C ILE A 108 -10.96 9.64 11.64
N ASP A 109 -11.52 9.48 12.85
CA ASP A 109 -11.60 10.58 13.79
C ASP A 109 -10.18 10.90 14.30
N ILE A 110 -9.69 12.09 13.94
CA ILE A 110 -8.35 12.50 14.32
C ILE A 110 -8.30 13.01 15.75
N ILE A 111 -9.43 13.30 16.40
CA ILE A 111 -9.50 13.86 17.77
C ILE A 111 -8.70 13.01 18.75
N SER A 112 -8.81 11.68 18.65
CA SER A 112 -8.07 10.75 19.51
C SER A 112 -6.59 10.60 19.15
N LYS A 113 -6.14 11.28 18.09
CA LYS A 113 -4.78 11.23 17.54
C LYS A 113 -4.02 12.54 17.73
N LEU A 114 -4.67 13.59 18.25
CA LEU A 114 -4.07 14.89 18.49
C LEU A 114 -3.33 14.90 19.83
N PRO A 115 -2.00 15.13 19.86
CA PRO A 115 -1.25 15.16 21.12
C PRO A 115 -1.63 16.28 22.09
N TRP A 116 -2.39 17.28 21.63
CA TRP A 116 -2.90 18.39 22.44
C TRP A 116 -4.35 18.20 22.91
N ASN A 117 -4.92 17.03 22.65
CA ASN A 117 -6.16 16.62 23.30
C ASN A 117 -5.83 15.90 24.61
N ASP A 118 -5.70 16.66 25.68
CA ASP A 118 -5.23 16.16 26.98
C ASP A 118 -6.11 15.05 27.59
N THR A 119 -7.38 14.96 27.19
CA THR A 119 -8.36 14.01 27.76
C THR A 119 -8.64 12.81 26.85
N GLY A 120 -8.51 12.97 25.53
CA GLY A 120 -8.90 11.97 24.55
C GLY A 120 -7.75 11.42 23.69
N TYR A 121 -6.53 11.94 23.83
CA TYR A 121 -5.39 11.43 23.07
C TYR A 121 -5.07 9.98 23.45
N VAL A 122 -5.02 9.12 22.44
CA VAL A 122 -4.59 7.74 22.55
C VAL A 122 -3.23 7.62 21.87
N GLN A 123 -2.21 7.26 22.66
CA GLN A 123 -0.86 7.06 22.15
C GLN A 123 -0.87 5.98 21.03
N PRO A 124 0.02 6.12 20.02
CA PRO A 124 0.21 5.08 19.02
C PRO A 124 0.43 3.74 19.70
N GLN A 125 -0.21 2.69 19.16
CA GLN A 125 0.00 1.34 19.65
C GLN A 125 1.50 1.02 19.54
N GLN A 126 2.16 0.90 20.69
CA GLN A 126 3.52 0.40 20.74
C GLN A 126 3.41 -1.11 20.57
N GLU A 127 3.75 -1.62 19.39
CA GLU A 127 3.94 -3.05 19.23
C GLU A 127 5.11 -3.45 20.13
N ALA A 128 4.81 -4.11 21.26
CA ALA A 128 5.79 -4.98 21.88
C ALA A 128 5.99 -6.12 20.88
N TYR A 129 7.03 -6.01 20.05
CA TYR A 129 7.50 -7.15 19.26
C TYR A 129 7.75 -8.29 20.24
N ARG A 130 6.81 -9.23 20.32
CA ARG A 130 7.10 -10.54 20.87
C ARG A 130 8.02 -11.20 19.86
N VAL A 131 9.31 -11.04 20.06
CA VAL A 131 10.30 -11.92 19.43
C VAL A 131 9.92 -13.32 19.89
N ASN A 132 9.36 -14.13 18.99
CA ASN A 132 9.30 -15.56 19.22
C ASN A 132 10.77 -16.03 19.16
N GLU A 133 11.37 -16.31 20.31
CA GLU A 133 12.76 -16.78 20.45
C GLU A 133 12.99 -18.19 19.86
N ASN A 134 12.04 -18.76 19.11
CA ASN A 134 12.08 -20.14 18.61
C ASN A 134 12.24 -20.22 17.07
N ILE A 135 12.99 -19.30 16.44
CA ILE A 135 13.24 -19.34 14.98
C ILE A 135 14.64 -19.88 14.63
N ASP A 136 15.51 -20.17 15.60
CA ASP A 136 16.72 -20.96 15.36
C ASP A 136 16.51 -22.39 15.91
N ASP A 137 16.92 -23.39 15.11
CA ASP A 137 17.08 -24.84 15.42
C ASP A 137 16.28 -25.84 14.56
N THR A 138 15.84 -25.51 13.33
CA THR A 138 15.32 -26.58 12.43
C THR A 138 15.71 -26.45 10.95
N GLN A 139 16.90 -25.92 10.64
CA GLN A 139 17.46 -25.97 9.28
C GLN A 139 18.95 -26.34 9.24
N ALA A 140 19.44 -27.16 10.17
CA ALA A 140 20.84 -27.62 10.19
C ALA A 140 21.03 -29.15 10.13
N GLU A 141 19.96 -29.96 10.01
CA GLU A 141 20.08 -31.44 10.04
C GLU A 141 19.80 -32.15 8.70
N GLU A 142 19.57 -31.45 7.59
CA GLU A 142 19.35 -32.09 6.27
C GLU A 142 20.56 -32.13 5.32
N GLU A 143 21.72 -31.59 5.69
CA GLU A 143 22.92 -31.59 4.82
C GLU A 143 23.96 -32.69 5.10
N GLU A 144 23.76 -33.57 6.09
CA GLU A 144 24.78 -34.59 6.46
C GLU A 144 24.32 -36.05 6.26
N LYS A 145 23.69 -36.38 5.12
CA LYS A 145 23.63 -37.77 4.62
C LYS A 145 23.51 -37.83 3.10
N GLY A 146 24.64 -37.76 2.40
CA GLY A 146 24.64 -37.99 0.97
C GLY A 146 25.97 -37.77 0.25
N SER A 147 27.09 -38.25 0.80
CA SER A 147 28.32 -38.41 0.02
C SER A 147 28.98 -39.76 0.29
N ASP A 148 29.54 -40.32 -0.78
CA ASP A 148 30.51 -41.42 -0.87
C ASP A 148 29.91 -42.84 -1.00
N ASP A 149 29.73 -43.32 -2.24
CA ASP A 149 30.83 -44.03 -2.94
C ASP A 149 30.48 -44.36 -4.42
N GLU A 150 31.49 -44.16 -5.27
CA GLU A 150 31.55 -44.41 -6.71
C GLU A 150 31.70 -45.91 -7.04
N ASP A 151 31.20 -46.36 -8.19
CA ASP A 151 31.99 -47.05 -9.24
C ASP A 151 31.11 -47.80 -10.27
N GLY A 152 31.42 -47.67 -11.56
CA GLY A 152 31.04 -48.68 -12.57
C GLY A 152 30.59 -48.19 -13.96
N MET A 153 31.52 -47.59 -14.73
CA MET A 153 31.81 -47.86 -16.16
C MET A 153 30.73 -48.55 -17.05
N ASP A 154 30.27 -47.91 -18.14
CA ASP A 154 30.65 -48.27 -19.53
C ASP A 154 29.93 -47.41 -20.60
N SER A 155 30.70 -47.17 -21.65
CA SER A 155 30.55 -46.41 -22.88
C SER A 155 29.50 -46.93 -23.88
N SER A 156 28.95 -46.04 -24.72
CA SER A 156 28.99 -46.16 -26.19
C SER A 156 28.19 -45.09 -26.98
N LYS A 157 28.93 -44.28 -27.74
CA LYS A 157 28.79 -43.91 -29.17
C LYS A 157 27.55 -43.22 -29.77
N GLY A 158 27.85 -42.07 -30.41
CA GLY A 158 27.41 -41.66 -31.77
C GLY A 158 26.16 -40.76 -31.81
N SER A 159 26.00 -39.76 -32.68
CA SER A 159 26.78 -39.23 -33.81
C SER A 159 26.16 -37.89 -34.27
N GLU A 160 27.01 -36.96 -34.72
CA GLU A 160 26.84 -36.00 -35.82
C GLU A 160 25.44 -35.45 -36.24
N GLY A 161 25.27 -34.13 -36.07
CA GLY A 161 25.25 -33.14 -37.17
C GLY A 161 24.09 -33.10 -38.19
N SER A 162 23.39 -31.97 -38.28
CA SER A 162 23.26 -31.20 -39.54
C SER A 162 22.44 -29.90 -39.46
N LYS A 163 23.12 -28.80 -39.81
CA LYS A 163 22.76 -27.80 -40.84
C LYS A 163 21.28 -27.51 -41.14
N GLY A 164 20.87 -26.29 -40.75
CA GLY A 164 20.63 -25.19 -41.69
C GLY A 164 19.29 -25.09 -42.44
N LYS A 165 18.67 -23.90 -42.40
CA LYS A 165 18.20 -23.24 -43.63
C LYS A 165 17.91 -21.74 -43.45
N LYS A 166 18.71 -20.97 -44.18
CA LYS A 166 18.53 -19.59 -44.62
C LYS A 166 17.30 -19.53 -45.55
N LYS A 167 16.43 -18.53 -45.42
CA LYS A 167 15.62 -18.07 -46.55
C LYS A 167 15.56 -16.54 -46.56
N LYS A 168 16.05 -16.00 -47.67
CA LYS A 168 16.05 -14.60 -48.11
C LYS A 168 14.96 -14.46 -49.19
N LYS A 169 14.62 -13.21 -49.52
CA LYS A 169 13.79 -12.67 -50.61
C LYS A 169 12.39 -12.23 -50.20
N ASP A 170 11.81 -11.15 -50.71
CA ASP A 170 12.25 -9.97 -51.48
C ASP A 170 10.98 -9.10 -51.63
N GLY A 171 11.14 -7.78 -51.65
CA GLY A 171 10.45 -6.90 -52.61
C GLY A 171 9.01 -6.42 -52.32
N GLY A 172 8.78 -5.14 -52.58
CA GLY A 172 7.45 -4.61 -52.91
C GLY A 172 7.24 -3.16 -52.50
N ALA A 173 7.69 -2.22 -53.34
CA ALA A 173 7.27 -0.83 -53.30
C ALA A 173 5.81 -0.69 -53.80
N GLY A 174 5.12 0.33 -53.30
CA GLY A 174 3.78 0.76 -53.69
C GLY A 174 3.27 1.82 -52.73
#